data_AF-A0A3E2CSB6-F1
#
_entry.id   AF-A0A3E2CSB6-F1
#
_cell.length_a   1.000
_cell.length_b   1.000
_cell.length_c   1.000
_cell.angle_alpha   90.00
_cell.angle_beta   90.00
_cell.angle_gamma   90.00
#
_symmetry.space_group_name_H-M   'P 1'
#
loop_
_entity.id
_entity.type
_entity.pdbx_description
1 polymer ?
#
loop_
_entity_poly.entity_id
_entity_poly.type
_entity_poly.pdbx_seq_one_letter_code
_entity_poly.pdbx_strand_id
1 'polypeptide(L)'
;VSSLRYDREYVQTTRSIEAPFVKALIRVMDLEAKINMEITMLISLKEQILDVISKLESVDEQMILRYRYMSNMTWEDIGNELHASRMTIIRGHGKALEHIVLPDNLIQI
;
A
#
# COMPACT_ATOMS: atom_id res chain seq x y z
N VAL A 1 -12.76 58.63 -35.30
CA VAL A 1 -13.69 58.54 -34.15
C VAL A 1 -13.82 57.07 -33.79
N SER A 2 -13.26 56.64 -32.66
CA SER A 2 -13.28 55.22 -32.25
C SER A 2 -14.64 54.92 -31.62
N SER A 3 -15.41 54.00 -32.20
CA SER A 3 -16.72 53.58 -31.70
C SER A 3 -16.60 52.71 -30.45
N LEU A 4 -17.48 52.95 -29.47
CA LEU A 4 -17.63 52.08 -28.29
C LEU A 4 -18.12 50.70 -28.74
N ARG A 5 -17.38 49.64 -28.38
CA ARG A 5 -17.75 48.25 -28.66
C ARG A 5 -18.60 47.72 -27.51
N TYR A 6 -19.89 47.49 -27.75
CA TYR A 6 -20.85 46.98 -26.76
C TYR A 6 -20.84 45.44 -26.61
N ASP A 7 -20.14 44.71 -27.47
CA ASP A 7 -20.10 43.22 -27.45
C ASP A 7 -19.21 42.61 -26.35
N ARG A 8 -18.64 43.42 -25.45
CA ARG A 8 -17.81 42.92 -24.35
C ARG A 8 -18.42 43.33 -23.02
N GLU A 9 -19.09 42.40 -22.36
CA GLU A 9 -19.35 42.52 -20.93
C GLU A 9 -18.02 42.51 -20.18
N TYR A 10 -17.66 43.63 -19.55
CA TYR A 10 -16.53 43.68 -18.65
C TYR A 10 -16.96 43.06 -17.32
N VAL A 11 -16.63 41.79 -17.11
CA VAL A 11 -16.79 41.14 -15.80
C VAL A 11 -15.73 41.73 -14.86
N GLN A 12 -16.15 42.60 -13.95
CA GLN A 12 -15.29 43.14 -12.93
C GLN A 12 -15.00 42.05 -11.88
N THR A 13 -13.87 41.35 -12.03
CA THR A 13 -13.42 40.37 -11.03
C THR A 13 -12.66 41.07 -9.91
N THR A 14 -13.10 40.94 -8.67
CA THR A 14 -12.33 41.38 -7.51
C THR A 14 -11.07 40.53 -7.37
N ARG A 15 -9.90 41.16 -7.16
CA ARG A 15 -8.64 40.44 -6.90
C ARG A 15 -8.82 39.53 -5.68
N SER A 16 -8.34 38.28 -5.78
CA SER A 16 -8.31 37.39 -4.62
C SER A 16 -7.49 38.02 -3.49
N ILE A 17 -8.10 38.11 -2.30
CA ILE A 17 -7.47 38.59 -1.06
C ILE A 17 -6.65 37.45 -0.41
N GLU A 18 -6.79 36.22 -0.91
CA GLU A 18 -6.08 35.06 -0.42
C GLU A 18 -4.57 35.17 -0.72
N ALA A 19 -3.75 34.86 0.29
CA ALA A 19 -2.31 34.95 0.13
C ALA A 19 -1.83 33.93 -0.93
N PRO A 20 -0.86 34.27 -1.80
CA PRO A 20 -0.48 33.42 -2.95
C PRO A 20 -0.03 32.01 -2.58
N PHE A 21 0.47 31.80 -1.36
CA PHE A 21 0.96 30.52 -0.86
C PHE A 21 -0.14 29.59 -0.33
N VAL A 22 -1.36 30.08 -0.09
CA VAL A 22 -2.44 29.28 0.53
C VAL A 22 -2.77 28.05 -0.32
N LYS A 23 -2.82 28.21 -1.65
CA LYS A 23 -3.04 27.09 -2.58
C LYS A 23 -1.94 26.03 -2.52
N ALA A 24 -0.70 26.46 -2.30
CA ALA A 24 0.42 25.53 -2.16
C ALA A 24 0.31 24.75 -0.84
N LEU A 25 -0.07 25.42 0.26
CA LEU A 25 -0.31 24.77 1.56
C LEU A 25 -1.44 23.74 1.48
N ILE A 26 -2.58 24.09 0.87
CA ILE A 26 -3.69 23.15 0.68
C ILE A 26 -3.23 21.91 -0.09
N ARG A 27 -2.47 22.10 -1.18
CA ARG A 27 -1.95 20.98 -1.97
C ARG A 27 -1.00 20.07 -1.17
N VAL A 28 -0.18 20.65 -0.30
CA VAL A 28 0.70 19.86 0.59
C VAL A 28 -0.16 19.03 1.55
N MET A 29 -1.16 19.64 2.19
CA MET A 29 -2.07 18.94 3.10
C MET A 29 -2.83 17.80 2.41
N ASP A 30 -3.31 18.02 1.18
CA ASP A 30 -4.00 16.98 0.40
C ASP A 30 -3.07 15.80 0.07
N LEU A 31 -1.81 16.08 -0.26
CA LEU A 31 -0.81 15.05 -0.52
C LEU A 31 -0.45 14.28 0.75
N GLU A 32 -0.28 14.96 1.88
CA GLU A 32 -0.06 14.32 3.17
C GLU A 32 -1.22 13.39 3.55
N ALA A 33 -2.46 13.86 3.37
CA ALA A 33 -3.66 13.05 3.61
C ALA A 33 -3.67 11.79 2.72
N LYS A 34 -3.36 11.94 1.43
CA LYS A 34 -3.27 10.81 0.50
C LYS A 34 -2.19 9.81 0.90
N ILE A 35 -0.99 10.28 1.25
CA ILE A 35 0.12 9.43 1.71
C ILE A 35 -0.30 8.65 2.96
N ASN A 36 -0.94 9.31 3.92
CA ASN A 36 -1.39 8.67 5.16
C ASN A 36 -2.46 7.59 4.91
N MET A 37 -3.36 7.82 3.95
CA MET A 37 -4.34 6.82 3.53
C MET A 37 -3.66 5.59 2.91
N GLU A 38 -2.69 5.81 2.01
CA GLU A 38 -1.92 4.72 1.38
C GLU A 38 -1.11 3.92 2.42
N ILE A 39 -0.44 4.61 3.35
CA ILE A 39 0.29 3.95 4.45
C ILE A 39 -0.65 3.09 5.29
N THR A 40 -1.82 3.62 5.65
CA THR A 40 -2.83 2.90 6.45
C THR A 40 -3.33 1.64 5.74
N MET A 41 -3.59 1.75 4.44
CA MET A 41 -3.98 0.62 3.59
C MET A 41 -2.87 -0.46 3.55
N LEU A 42 -1.61 -0.06 3.38
CA LEU A 42 -0.47 -0.98 3.33
C LEU A 42 -0.23 -1.68 4.68
N ILE A 43 -0.38 -0.97 5.80
CA ILE A 43 -0.30 -1.56 7.14
C ILE A 43 -1.41 -2.60 7.31
N SER A 44 -2.65 -2.23 6.98
CA SER A 44 -3.80 -3.13 7.08
C SER A 44 -3.63 -4.38 6.21
N LEU A 45 -3.10 -4.22 4.99
CA LEU A 45 -2.78 -5.33 4.10
C LEU A 45 -1.73 -6.26 4.72
N LYS A 46 -0.66 -5.71 5.29
CA LYS A 46 0.38 -6.50 5.95
C LYS A 46 -0.20 -7.29 7.13
N GLU A 47 -1.06 -6.68 7.93
CA GLU A 47 -1.75 -7.33 9.05
C GLU A 47 -2.66 -8.47 8.56
N GLN A 48 -3.43 -8.24 7.49
CA GLN A 48 -4.29 -9.28 6.90
C GLN A 48 -3.47 -10.47 6.39
N ILE A 49 -2.33 -10.23 5.73
CA ILE A 49 -1.45 -11.32 5.29
C ILE A 49 -0.91 -12.10 6.50
N LEU A 50 -0.49 -11.41 7.56
CA LEU A 50 -0.02 -12.06 8.79
C LEU A 50 -1.10 -12.90 9.47
N ASP A 51 -2.33 -12.40 9.52
CA ASP A 51 -3.48 -13.12 10.07
C ASP A 51 -3.78 -14.40 9.27
N VAL A 52 -3.80 -14.30 7.93
CA VAL A 52 -3.96 -15.47 7.05
C VAL A 52 -2.87 -16.50 7.28
N ILE A 53 -1.60 -16.08 7.32
CA ILE A 53 -0.49 -17.01 7.57
C ILE A 53 -0.61 -17.64 8.96
N SER A 54 -1.04 -16.88 9.98
CA SER A 54 -1.16 -17.39 11.35
C SER A 54 -2.19 -18.51 11.55
N LYS A 55 -3.13 -18.65 10.60
CA LYS A 55 -4.19 -19.65 10.62
C LYS A 55 -3.78 -21.02 10.08
N LEU A 56 -2.61 -21.14 9.44
CA LEU A 56 -2.09 -22.44 9.00
C LEU A 56 -1.80 -23.34 10.19
N GLU A 57 -2.12 -24.63 10.10
CA GLU A 57 -1.90 -25.57 11.21
C GLU A 57 -0.41 -25.84 11.46
N SER A 58 0.39 -25.89 10.40
CA SER A 58 1.83 -26.20 10.49
C SER A 58 2.65 -24.96 10.81
N VAL A 59 3.33 -24.97 11.96
CA VAL A 59 4.25 -23.90 12.36
C VAL A 59 5.37 -23.70 11.33
N ASP A 60 5.91 -24.78 10.77
CA ASP A 60 6.95 -24.69 9.74
C ASP A 60 6.45 -23.97 8.49
N GLU A 61 5.22 -24.26 8.05
CA GLU A 61 4.59 -23.58 6.92
C GLU A 61 4.36 -22.09 7.22
N GLN A 62 3.89 -21.77 8.44
CA GLN A 62 3.77 -20.37 8.86
C GLN A 62 5.12 -19.64 8.79
N MET A 63 6.19 -20.26 9.30
CA MET A 63 7.52 -19.66 9.35
C MET A 63 8.09 -19.44 7.95
N ILE A 64 7.95 -20.43 7.05
CA ILE A 64 8.37 -20.29 5.66
C ILE A 64 7.69 -19.09 4.99
N LEU A 65 6.37 -18.94 5.14
CA LEU A 65 5.64 -17.82 4.52
C LEU A 65 5.98 -16.48 5.16
N ARG A 66 6.11 -16.42 6.50
CA ARG A 66 6.52 -15.20 7.22
C ARG A 66 7.90 -14.74 6.75
N TYR A 67 8.89 -15.62 6.76
CA TYR A 67 10.22 -15.24 6.33
C TYR A 67 10.27 -14.84 4.85
N ARG A 68 9.50 -15.53 4.00
CA ARG A 68 9.45 -15.21 2.57
C ARG A 68 8.80 -13.87 2.28
N TYR A 69 7.64 -13.59 2.86
CA TYR A 69 6.81 -12.44 2.46
C TYR A 69 6.86 -11.25 3.44
N MET A 70 7.16 -11.49 4.72
CA MET A 70 7.23 -10.42 5.74
C MET A 70 8.65 -9.94 5.97
N SER A 71 9.61 -10.87 5.95
CA SER A 71 11.04 -10.56 6.17
C SER A 71 11.84 -10.45 4.88
N ASN A 72 11.23 -10.76 3.72
CA ASN A 72 11.86 -10.71 2.40
C ASN A 72 13.17 -11.54 2.30
N MET A 73 13.21 -12.69 2.97
CA MET A 73 14.38 -13.57 3.01
C MET A 73 14.50 -14.41 1.73
N THR A 74 15.75 -14.71 1.34
CA THR A 74 16.01 -15.66 0.24
C THR A 74 15.67 -17.08 0.68
N TRP A 75 15.55 -18.02 -0.28
CA TRP A 75 15.27 -19.42 0.06
C TRP A 75 16.42 -20.06 0.86
N GLU A 76 17.63 -19.61 0.57
CA GLU A 76 18.87 -19.98 1.22
C GLU A 76 18.89 -19.48 2.68
N ASP A 77 18.54 -18.20 2.91
CA ASP A 77 18.46 -17.64 4.27
C ASP A 77 17.42 -18.35 5.12
N ILE A 78 16.24 -18.64 4.54
CA ILE A 78 15.18 -19.40 5.23
C ILE A 78 15.65 -20.81 5.55
N GLY A 79 16.36 -21.46 4.64
CA GLY A 79 16.94 -22.78 4.87
C GLY A 79 17.97 -22.77 6.00
N ASN A 80 18.80 -21.74 6.08
CA ASN A 80 19.75 -21.57 7.16
C ASN A 80 19.04 -21.38 8.52
N GLU A 81 18.01 -20.52 8.56
CA GLU A 81 17.23 -20.21 9.76
C GLU A 81 16.43 -21.42 10.27
N LEU A 82 15.82 -22.18 9.37
CA LEU A 82 15.02 -23.37 9.69
C LEU A 82 15.85 -24.68 9.70
N HIS A 83 17.17 -24.58 9.56
CA HIS A 83 18.10 -25.71 9.50
C HIS A 83 17.67 -26.80 8.50
N ALA A 84 17.18 -26.38 7.33
CA ALA A 84 16.65 -27.24 6.28
C ALA A 84 17.26 -26.88 4.92
N SER A 85 17.34 -27.87 4.03
CA SER A 85 17.84 -27.60 2.67
C SER A 85 16.89 -26.68 1.90
N ARG A 86 17.45 -25.86 1.01
CA ARG A 86 16.69 -25.00 0.08
C ARG A 86 15.52 -25.73 -0.61
N MET A 87 15.76 -26.97 -1.06
CA MET A 87 14.73 -27.79 -1.72
C MET A 87 13.58 -28.16 -0.77
N THR A 88 13.89 -28.40 0.50
CA THR A 88 12.88 -28.66 1.53
C THR A 88 12.03 -27.43 1.78
N ILE A 89 12.65 -26.25 1.86
CA ILE A 89 11.93 -24.97 2.02
C ILE A 89 11.00 -24.72 0.84
N ILE A 90 11.46 -24.88 -0.41
CA ILE A 90 10.62 -24.65 -1.59
C ILE A 90 9.44 -25.62 -1.64
N ARG A 91 9.66 -26.89 -1.30
CA ARG A 91 8.56 -27.87 -1.22
C ARG A 91 7.58 -27.54 -0.10
N GLY A 92 8.09 -27.13 1.07
CA GLY A 92 7.26 -26.68 2.19
C GLY A 92 6.46 -25.43 1.84
N HIS A 93 7.06 -24.49 1.13
CA HIS A 93 6.39 -23.30 0.60
C HIS A 93 5.23 -23.67 -0.33
N GLY A 94 5.45 -24.61 -1.26
CA GLY A 94 4.38 -25.10 -2.15
C GLY A 94 3.20 -25.68 -1.38
N LYS A 95 3.45 -26.53 -0.38
CA LYS A 95 2.40 -27.08 0.49
C LYS A 95 1.67 -26.00 1.28
N ALA A 96 2.42 -25.06 1.86
CA ALA A 96 1.86 -23.96 2.61
C ALA A 96 0.87 -23.14 1.75
N LEU A 97 1.20 -22.89 0.48
CA LEU A 97 0.31 -22.18 -0.45
C LEU A 97 -0.97 -22.98 -0.76
N GLU A 98 -0.90 -24.31 -0.83
CA GLU A 98 -2.08 -25.17 -1.01
C GLU A 98 -3.00 -25.17 0.21
N HIS A 99 -2.45 -24.94 1.41
CA HIS A 99 -3.19 -24.91 2.67
C HIS A 99 -3.74 -23.51 3.04
N ILE A 100 -3.33 -22.44 2.34
CA ILE A 100 -3.82 -21.09 2.62
C ILE A 100 -5.30 -20.98 2.29
N VAL A 101 -6.05 -20.39 3.22
CA VAL A 101 -7.43 -19.95 3.00
C VAL A 101 -7.46 -18.43 3.07
N LEU A 102 -7.91 -17.81 1.97
CA LEU A 102 -8.02 -16.36 1.87
C LEU A 102 -9.31 -15.86 2.56
N PRO A 103 -9.29 -14.67 3.17
CA PRO A 103 -10.49 -14.06 3.74
C PRO A 103 -11.38 -13.49 2.64
N ASP A 104 -12.68 -13.42 2.89
CA ASP A 104 -13.66 -12.90 1.91
C ASP A 104 -13.43 -11.40 1.60
N ASN A 105 -12.96 -10.65 2.59
CA ASN A 105 -12.74 -9.21 2.52
C ASN A 105 -11.27 -8.86 2.20
N LEU A 106 -10.80 -9.25 1.02
CA LEU A 106 -9.45 -8.93 0.57
C LEU A 106 -9.22 -7.42 0.43
N ILE A 107 -8.11 -6.94 1.01
CA ILE A 107 -7.66 -5.55 0.82
C ILE A 107 -7.10 -5.41 -0.60
N GLN A 108 -7.70 -4.48 -1.36
CA GLN A 108 -7.28 -4.14 -2.72
C GLN A 108 -6.21 -3.05 -2.68
N ILE A 109 -5.26 -3.11 -3.61
CA ILE A 109 -4.11 -2.21 -3.72
C ILE A 109 -4.19 -1.43 -5.02
#